data_AF-A0A2E0X1E6-F1
#
_entry.id   AF-A0A2E0X1E6-F1
#
_cell.length_a   1.000
_cell.length_b   1.000
_cell.length_c   1.000
_cell.angle_alpha   90.00
_cell.angle_beta   90.00
_cell.angle_gamma   90.00
#
_symmetry.space_group_name_H-M   'P 1'
#
loop_
_entity.id
_entity.type
_entity.pdbx_description
1 polymer ?
#
loop_
_entity_poly.entity_id
_entity_poly.type
_entity_poly.pdbx_seq_one_letter_code
_entity_poly.pdbx_strand_id
1 'polypeptide(L)'
;MLKASLPASWRVCLLAAWAASWLLGVETRAATIWTGPKTTFTKMGGADPTDPANQDRITDNVWITRGATRGPYNIRTESAFVDTVSPADTEWAVGTTADIGSLAFFDFQGLILGTFGSGNIQNAVGQDLVLHLISEDIYIDLKITEWGGAASGGSFAWERSTAVPEPAAGLLAGAALLAVALRRRGSR
;
A
#
# COMPACT_ATOMS: atom_id res chain seq x y z
N MET A 1 58.71 -52.11 8.75
CA MET A 1 57.71 -51.71 7.74
C MET A 1 57.02 -50.44 8.25
N LEU A 2 56.97 -49.43 7.36
CA LEU A 2 56.58 -48.02 7.44
C LEU A 2 56.17 -47.35 8.78
N LYS A 3 56.96 -46.31 9.11
CA LYS A 3 56.57 -45.10 9.86
C LYS A 3 55.61 -44.26 9.01
N ALA A 4 54.58 -43.68 9.62
CA ALA A 4 53.94 -42.47 9.14
C ALA A 4 53.70 -41.52 10.33
N SER A 5 54.55 -40.48 10.41
CA SER A 5 54.46 -39.37 11.34
C SER A 5 53.46 -38.33 10.80
N LEU A 6 52.45 -37.98 11.59
CA LEU A 6 51.57 -36.85 11.30
C LEU A 6 52.29 -35.53 11.69
N PRO A 7 52.28 -34.49 10.83
CA PRO A 7 52.92 -33.22 11.16
C PRO A 7 52.12 -32.41 12.17
N ALA A 8 52.85 -31.81 13.10
CA ALA A 8 52.35 -30.83 14.04
C ALA A 8 52.22 -29.46 13.36
N SER A 9 51.01 -28.92 13.30
CA SER A 9 50.82 -27.47 13.30
C SER A 9 49.43 -27.10 13.80
N TRP A 10 49.44 -26.25 14.83
CA TRP A 10 48.42 -25.28 15.20
C TRP A 10 47.25 -25.72 16.10
N ARG A 11 47.47 -25.55 17.41
CA ARG A 11 46.44 -25.11 18.36
C ARG A 11 45.94 -23.72 17.93
N VAL A 12 44.63 -23.47 17.90
CA VAL A 12 43.97 -22.21 18.35
C VAL A 12 42.44 -22.35 18.22
N CYS A 13 41.76 -22.23 19.37
CA CYS A 13 40.47 -21.58 19.69
C CYS A 13 39.22 -21.90 18.85
N LEU A 14 38.20 -22.59 19.38
CA LEU A 14 37.18 -22.19 20.39
C LEU A 14 35.87 -21.64 19.77
N LEU A 15 34.78 -22.30 20.15
CA LEU A 15 33.43 -21.78 20.44
C LEU A 15 32.35 -21.72 19.33
N ALA A 16 31.14 -22.09 19.81
CA ALA A 16 29.80 -21.73 19.35
C ALA A 16 29.20 -22.50 18.17
N ALA A 17 28.69 -23.70 18.46
CA ALA A 17 27.53 -24.25 17.76
C ALA A 17 26.30 -24.11 18.67
N TRP A 18 25.74 -22.90 18.75
CA TRP A 18 24.39 -22.67 19.28
C TRP A 18 23.67 -21.71 18.34
N ALA A 19 22.41 -22.06 18.05
CA ALA A 19 21.41 -21.30 17.29
C ALA A 19 21.65 -21.14 15.78
N ALA A 20 21.56 -22.25 15.05
CA ALA A 20 20.99 -22.23 13.71
C ALA A 20 19.50 -22.60 13.77
N SER A 21 18.71 -21.88 14.58
CA SER A 21 17.29 -21.73 14.27
C SER A 21 17.24 -20.72 13.14
N TRP A 22 17.18 -21.25 11.93
CA TRP A 22 16.91 -20.48 10.73
C TRP A 22 15.62 -19.71 10.99
N LEU A 23 15.79 -18.41 11.19
CA LEU A 23 14.75 -17.42 11.18
C LEU A 23 14.01 -17.60 9.85
N LEU A 24 12.87 -18.28 9.89
CA LEU A 24 11.75 -17.81 9.09
C LEU A 24 11.44 -16.44 9.69
N GLY A 25 12.11 -15.41 9.18
CA GLY A 25 11.78 -14.03 9.48
C GLY A 25 10.34 -13.86 9.04
N VAL A 26 9.42 -13.86 9.99
CA VAL A 26 8.11 -13.27 9.78
C VAL A 26 8.41 -11.78 9.67
N GLU A 27 8.50 -11.28 8.44
CA GLU A 27 8.57 -9.85 8.18
C GLU A 27 7.24 -9.27 8.66
N THR A 28 7.18 -8.82 9.91
CA THR A 28 6.06 -8.03 10.38
C THR A 28 6.17 -6.68 9.69
N ARG A 29 5.55 -6.52 8.52
CA ARG A 29 5.34 -5.18 7.94
C ARG A 29 4.41 -4.44 8.90
N ALA A 30 4.87 -3.30 9.38
CA ALA A 30 4.00 -2.38 10.08
C ALA A 30 3.04 -1.74 9.07
N ALA A 31 1.80 -1.50 9.51
CA ALA A 31 0.82 -0.71 8.78
C ALA A 31 1.44 0.59 8.25
N THR A 32 1.20 0.86 6.97
CA THR A 32 1.70 2.04 6.28
C THR A 32 0.57 3.01 6.03
N ILE A 33 0.70 4.24 6.53
CA ILE A 33 -0.26 5.31 6.23
C ILE A 33 0.32 6.17 5.10
N TRP A 34 -0.44 6.33 4.02
CA TRP A 34 -0.06 7.20 2.91
C TRP A 34 -0.42 8.65 3.21
N THR A 35 0.59 9.44 3.57
CA THR A 35 0.47 10.86 3.91
C THR A 35 1.01 11.80 2.83
N GLY A 36 1.31 11.25 1.64
CA GLY A 36 1.76 12.02 0.49
C GLY A 36 0.68 12.97 -0.07
N PRO A 37 1.03 13.80 -1.07
CA PRO A 37 0.10 14.75 -1.66
C PRO A 37 -1.15 14.07 -2.21
N LYS A 38 -2.26 14.81 -2.21
CA LYS A 38 -3.52 14.33 -2.78
C LYS A 38 -3.44 14.25 -4.30
N THR A 39 -4.07 13.24 -4.87
CA THR A 39 -4.27 13.07 -6.31
C THR A 39 -5.74 12.80 -6.60
N THR A 40 -6.20 13.18 -7.78
CA THR A 40 -7.57 12.99 -8.23
C THR A 40 -7.61 11.97 -9.36
N PHE A 41 -8.53 11.03 -9.27
CA PHE A 41 -8.88 10.13 -10.35
C PHE A 41 -10.30 10.40 -10.81
N THR A 42 -10.51 10.40 -12.13
CA THR A 42 -11.82 10.60 -12.75
C THR A 42 -12.00 9.58 -13.88
N LYS A 43 -13.14 8.88 -13.87
CA LYS A 43 -13.59 8.06 -14.99
C LYS A 43 -14.89 8.61 -15.55
N MET A 44 -14.91 8.88 -16.85
CA MET A 44 -16.12 9.33 -17.54
C MET A 44 -17.17 8.22 -17.64
N GLY A 45 -18.43 8.65 -17.71
CA GLY A 45 -19.56 7.77 -17.96
C GLY A 45 -19.42 6.99 -19.26
N GLY A 46 -19.67 5.68 -19.22
CA GLY A 46 -19.61 4.81 -20.40
C GLY A 46 -18.19 4.49 -20.91
N ALA A 47 -17.15 5.05 -20.30
CA ALA A 47 -15.77 4.71 -20.64
C ALA A 47 -15.47 3.23 -20.35
N ASP A 48 -14.67 2.58 -21.20
CA ASP A 48 -14.32 1.16 -21.06
C ASP A 48 -13.46 0.92 -19.82
N PRO A 49 -13.93 0.16 -18.81
CA PRO A 49 -13.16 -0.10 -17.60
C PRO A 49 -11.89 -0.93 -17.83
N THR A 50 -11.79 -1.67 -18.94
CA THR A 50 -10.61 -2.50 -19.26
C THR A 50 -9.43 -1.67 -19.79
N ASP A 51 -9.68 -0.45 -20.25
CA ASP A 51 -8.64 0.50 -20.62
C ASP A 51 -7.90 1.00 -19.35
N PRO A 52 -6.56 0.89 -19.29
CA PRO A 52 -5.75 1.42 -18.20
C PRO A 52 -6.04 2.88 -17.83
N ALA A 53 -6.44 3.73 -18.78
CA ALA A 53 -6.76 5.13 -18.52
C ALA A 53 -8.00 5.30 -17.62
N ASN A 54 -8.87 4.27 -17.55
CA ASN A 54 -10.09 4.27 -16.77
C ASN A 54 -9.95 3.44 -15.47
N GLN A 55 -8.72 3.28 -14.98
CA GLN A 55 -8.40 2.51 -13.77
C GLN A 55 -7.53 3.35 -12.83
N ASP A 56 -7.93 3.46 -11.57
CA ASP A 56 -7.05 3.99 -10.53
C ASP A 56 -6.13 2.85 -10.05
N ARG A 57 -4.92 2.79 -10.60
CA ARG A 57 -3.91 1.78 -10.26
C ARG A 57 -3.13 2.24 -9.03
N ILE A 58 -3.66 1.93 -7.86
CA ILE A 58 -3.14 2.38 -6.57
C ILE A 58 -1.82 1.67 -6.26
N THR A 59 -1.80 0.34 -6.42
CA THR A 59 -0.63 -0.53 -6.24
C THR A 59 -0.56 -1.57 -7.34
N ASP A 60 0.42 -2.47 -7.27
CA ASP A 60 0.47 -3.63 -8.14
C ASP A 60 -0.69 -4.61 -7.92
N ASN A 61 -1.42 -4.56 -6.80
CA ASN A 61 -2.50 -5.50 -6.51
C ASN A 61 -3.90 -4.88 -6.58
N VAL A 62 -4.02 -3.57 -6.44
CA VAL A 62 -5.32 -2.89 -6.35
C VAL A 62 -5.49 -1.85 -7.45
N TRP A 63 -6.28 -2.20 -8.45
CA TRP A 63 -6.64 -1.35 -9.59
C TRP A 63 -8.15 -1.13 -9.59
N ILE A 64 -8.60 0.05 -9.17
CA ILE A 64 -10.03 0.27 -8.97
C ILE A 64 -10.67 0.93 -10.19
N THR A 65 -11.78 0.36 -10.64
CA THR A 65 -12.65 0.94 -11.66
C THR A 65 -14.11 0.63 -11.39
N ARG A 66 -14.99 1.03 -12.31
CA ARG A 66 -16.43 0.81 -12.22
C ARG A 66 -17.06 0.63 -13.58
N GLY A 67 -18.05 -0.26 -13.63
CA GLY A 67 -18.92 -0.42 -14.79
C GLY A 67 -19.97 0.69 -14.88
N ALA A 68 -20.94 0.54 -15.79
CA ALA A 68 -22.01 1.52 -15.93
C ALA A 68 -22.99 1.56 -14.74
N THR A 69 -22.99 0.52 -13.90
CA THR A 69 -23.88 0.36 -12.75
C THR A 69 -23.12 -0.21 -11.55
N ARG A 70 -23.76 -0.18 -10.37
CA ARG A 70 -23.26 -0.73 -9.08
C ARG A 70 -22.02 0.00 -8.53
N GLY A 71 -21.31 -0.66 -7.61
CA GLY A 71 -20.13 -0.16 -6.91
C GLY A 71 -18.82 -0.40 -7.66
N PRO A 72 -17.69 0.06 -7.09
CA PRO A 72 -16.37 -0.10 -7.67
C PRO A 72 -15.86 -1.54 -7.46
N TYR A 73 -14.93 -1.98 -8.30
CA TYR A 73 -14.28 -3.30 -8.17
C TYR A 73 -12.80 -3.20 -8.53
N ASN A 74 -12.02 -4.16 -8.03
CA ASN A 74 -10.60 -4.29 -8.29
C ASN A 74 -10.39 -5.07 -9.60
N ILE A 75 -10.26 -4.37 -10.73
CA ILE A 75 -10.13 -5.02 -12.05
C ILE A 75 -8.87 -5.86 -12.21
N ARG A 76 -7.91 -5.73 -11.28
CA ARG A 76 -6.72 -6.58 -11.26
C ARG A 76 -7.07 -8.06 -11.04
N THR A 77 -8.14 -8.33 -10.29
CA THR A 77 -8.56 -9.69 -9.89
C THR A 77 -10.02 -9.98 -10.20
N GLU A 78 -10.84 -8.96 -10.44
CA GLU A 78 -12.28 -9.04 -10.67
C GLU A 78 -12.65 -8.58 -12.09
N SER A 79 -13.64 -9.23 -12.72
CA SER A 79 -14.15 -8.79 -14.03
C SER A 79 -15.33 -7.81 -13.94
N ALA A 80 -15.98 -7.74 -12.78
CA ALA A 80 -17.13 -6.88 -12.48
C ALA A 80 -17.36 -6.81 -10.97
N PHE A 81 -18.27 -5.94 -10.54
CA PHE A 81 -18.69 -5.83 -9.14
C PHE A 81 -19.40 -7.11 -8.64
N VAL A 82 -18.94 -7.59 -7.48
CA VAL A 82 -19.46 -8.72 -6.71
C VAL A 82 -19.89 -8.23 -5.33
N ASP A 83 -21.12 -8.55 -4.93
CA ASP A 83 -21.68 -8.18 -3.63
C ASP A 83 -20.81 -8.72 -2.48
N THR A 84 -20.64 -7.92 -1.43
CA THR A 84 -19.88 -8.23 -0.20
C THR A 84 -18.40 -8.60 -0.41
N VAL A 85 -17.87 -8.44 -1.63
CA VAL A 85 -16.49 -8.77 -2.00
C VAL A 85 -15.78 -7.57 -2.60
N SER A 86 -16.43 -6.86 -3.52
CA SER A 86 -15.77 -5.80 -4.28
C SER A 86 -15.65 -4.47 -3.52
N PRO A 87 -14.56 -3.71 -3.74
CA PRO A 87 -13.34 -4.13 -4.43
C PRO A 87 -12.55 -5.17 -3.63
N ALA A 88 -12.12 -6.26 -4.28
CA ALA A 88 -11.30 -7.27 -3.64
C ALA A 88 -9.98 -6.69 -3.12
N ASP A 89 -9.50 -7.22 -1.99
CA ASP A 89 -8.31 -6.74 -1.26
C ASP A 89 -8.45 -5.32 -0.68
N THR A 90 -9.70 -4.88 -0.44
CA THR A 90 -9.97 -3.57 0.17
C THR A 90 -11.03 -3.65 1.26
N GLU A 91 -10.90 -2.76 2.24
CA GLU A 91 -11.96 -2.41 3.19
C GLU A 91 -11.97 -0.89 3.43
N TRP A 92 -13.09 -0.38 3.89
CA TRP A 92 -13.42 1.04 3.88
C TRP A 92 -14.02 1.47 5.22
N ALA A 93 -13.66 2.66 5.69
CA ALA A 93 -14.24 3.27 6.88
C ALA A 93 -14.61 4.73 6.63
N VAL A 94 -15.56 5.26 7.40
CA VAL A 94 -15.83 6.71 7.45
C VAL A 94 -14.91 7.34 8.48
N GLY A 95 -14.19 8.39 8.10
CA GLY A 95 -13.24 9.09 8.95
C GLY A 95 -11.94 9.43 8.21
N THR A 96 -10.87 9.61 8.98
CA THR A 96 -9.54 9.91 8.44
C THR A 96 -8.49 9.02 9.09
N THR A 97 -7.35 8.85 8.41
CA THR A 97 -6.21 8.08 8.91
C THR A 97 -5.62 8.64 10.21
N ALA A 98 -5.93 9.89 10.59
CA ALA A 98 -5.56 10.45 11.89
C ALA A 98 -6.18 9.70 13.07
N ASP A 99 -7.36 9.09 12.88
CA ASP A 99 -8.13 8.39 13.93
C ASP A 99 -8.24 6.87 13.67
N ILE A 100 -7.36 6.34 12.82
CA ILE A 100 -7.38 4.96 12.29
C ILE A 100 -7.65 3.87 13.34
N GLY A 101 -7.09 4.00 14.55
CA GLY A 101 -7.24 3.02 15.62
C GLY A 101 -8.66 2.92 16.22
N SER A 102 -9.56 3.81 15.83
CA SER A 102 -10.97 3.83 16.25
C SER A 102 -11.96 3.54 15.14
N LEU A 103 -11.49 3.41 13.90
CA LEU A 103 -12.34 3.25 12.74
C LEU A 103 -12.89 1.83 12.62
N ALA A 104 -14.15 1.73 12.20
CA ALA A 104 -14.78 0.47 11.83
C ALA A 104 -14.72 0.30 10.31
N PHE A 105 -14.04 -0.76 9.87
CA PHE A 105 -13.88 -1.08 8.45
C PHE A 105 -14.93 -2.08 7.98
N PHE A 106 -15.39 -1.89 6.75
CA PHE A 106 -16.38 -2.72 6.07
C PHE A 106 -15.97 -2.93 4.61
N ASP A 107 -16.51 -3.96 3.97
CA ASP A 107 -16.51 -3.97 2.51
C ASP A 107 -17.30 -2.76 1.96
N PHE A 108 -17.10 -2.41 0.69
CA PHE A 108 -17.72 -1.21 0.13
C PHE A 108 -19.25 -1.24 0.23
N GLN A 109 -19.88 -2.39 -0.04
CA GLN A 109 -21.34 -2.50 0.07
C GLN A 109 -21.81 -2.37 1.52
N GLY A 110 -21.10 -3.00 2.46
CA GLY A 110 -21.32 -2.87 3.89
C GLY A 110 -21.24 -1.42 4.37
N LEU A 111 -20.25 -0.65 3.92
CA LEU A 111 -20.12 0.78 4.21
C LEU A 111 -21.35 1.57 3.74
N ILE A 112 -21.78 1.36 2.49
CA ILE A 112 -22.90 2.12 1.90
C ILE A 112 -24.24 1.75 2.53
N LEU A 113 -24.48 0.47 2.80
CA LEU A 113 -25.74 0.00 3.40
C LEU A 113 -25.79 0.29 4.90
N GLY A 114 -24.70 0.04 5.62
CA GLY A 114 -24.62 0.10 7.08
C GLY A 114 -24.39 1.51 7.62
N THR A 115 -23.46 2.26 7.04
CA THR A 115 -23.05 3.56 7.60
C THR A 115 -23.80 4.72 6.97
N PHE A 116 -23.94 4.72 5.64
CA PHE A 116 -24.60 5.83 4.94
C PHE A 116 -26.12 5.73 4.87
N GLY A 117 -26.68 4.59 5.31
CA GLY A 117 -28.12 4.32 5.36
C GLY A 117 -28.77 4.31 3.96
N SER A 118 -29.86 3.56 3.81
CA SER A 118 -30.69 3.50 2.59
C SER A 118 -30.00 2.99 1.31
N GLY A 119 -28.72 2.60 1.35
CA GLY A 119 -27.98 2.18 0.15
C GLY A 119 -27.71 3.32 -0.85
N ASN A 120 -27.93 4.57 -0.45
CA ASN A 120 -27.73 5.72 -1.31
C ASN A 120 -26.29 6.22 -1.22
N ILE A 121 -25.47 5.75 -2.15
CA ILE A 121 -24.09 6.17 -2.34
C ILE A 121 -23.89 7.69 -2.47
N GLN A 122 -24.91 8.46 -2.86
CA GLN A 122 -24.81 9.92 -2.88
C GLN A 122 -24.53 10.51 -1.49
N ASN A 123 -24.92 9.82 -0.42
CA ASN A 123 -24.64 10.23 0.95
C ASN A 123 -23.14 10.13 1.31
N ALA A 124 -22.37 9.32 0.57
CA ALA A 124 -20.93 9.18 0.76
C ALA A 124 -20.13 10.27 0.01
N VAL A 125 -20.74 10.95 -0.95
CA VAL A 125 -20.07 12.01 -1.73
C VAL A 125 -19.73 13.17 -0.80
N GLY A 126 -18.47 13.61 -0.83
CA GLY A 126 -17.94 14.67 0.01
C GLY A 126 -17.55 14.24 1.44
N GLN A 127 -17.81 12.99 1.83
CA GLN A 127 -17.43 12.45 3.13
C GLN A 127 -15.95 12.04 3.13
N ASP A 128 -15.31 12.18 4.29
CA ASP A 128 -13.96 11.63 4.49
C ASP A 128 -14.05 10.13 4.73
N LEU A 129 -13.29 9.37 3.95
CA LEU A 129 -13.18 7.93 4.01
C LEU A 129 -11.72 7.52 4.21
N VAL A 130 -11.53 6.32 4.77
CA VAL A 130 -10.24 5.62 4.75
C VAL A 130 -10.41 4.35 3.94
N LEU A 131 -9.57 4.21 2.91
CA LEU A 131 -9.38 2.98 2.16
C LEU A 131 -8.19 2.23 2.76
N HIS A 132 -8.41 0.99 3.17
CA HIS A 132 -7.37 0.06 3.58
C HIS A 132 -7.15 -1.00 2.50
N LEU A 133 -5.92 -1.13 2.01
CA LEU A 133 -5.48 -2.21 1.13
C LEU A 133 -4.96 -3.36 2.00
N ILE A 134 -5.72 -4.45 2.06
CA ILE A 134 -5.59 -5.46 3.13
C ILE A 134 -4.24 -6.20 3.03
N SER A 135 -3.90 -6.72 1.86
CA SER A 135 -2.67 -7.52 1.69
C SER A 135 -1.39 -6.71 1.86
N GLU A 136 -1.44 -5.41 1.57
CA GLU A 136 -0.28 -4.52 1.66
C GLU A 136 -0.22 -3.74 2.98
N ASP A 137 -1.27 -3.82 3.80
CA ASP A 137 -1.48 -3.09 5.06
C ASP A 137 -1.26 -1.57 4.87
N ILE A 138 -1.91 -1.01 3.84
CA ILE A 138 -1.80 0.41 3.45
C ILE A 138 -3.10 1.14 3.69
N TYR A 139 -3.07 2.25 4.42
CA TYR A 139 -4.22 3.10 4.70
C TYR A 139 -4.12 4.44 3.97
N ILE A 140 -5.20 4.81 3.30
CA ILE A 140 -5.27 5.94 2.37
C ILE A 140 -6.49 6.77 2.72
N ASP A 141 -6.30 8.05 3.01
CA ASP A 141 -7.40 9.01 3.09
C ASP A 141 -7.99 9.22 1.69
N LEU A 142 -9.29 9.07 1.55
CA LEU A 142 -10.03 9.18 0.30
C LEU A 142 -11.31 10.01 0.47
N LYS A 143 -11.68 10.77 -0.55
CA LYS A 143 -12.96 11.48 -0.63
C LYS A 143 -13.60 11.26 -2.00
N ILE A 144 -14.80 10.69 -2.02
CA ILE A 144 -15.58 10.59 -3.26
C ILE A 144 -16.05 11.99 -3.62
N THR A 145 -15.69 12.48 -4.82
CA THR A 145 -16.03 13.83 -5.28
C THR A 145 -17.14 13.83 -6.32
N GLU A 146 -17.32 12.73 -7.06
CA GLU A 146 -18.42 12.54 -7.99
C GLU A 146 -18.90 11.09 -7.98
N TRP A 147 -20.22 10.91 -8.03
CA TRP A 147 -20.83 9.60 -8.27
C TRP A 147 -21.99 9.67 -9.27
N GLY A 148 -21.74 9.25 -10.50
CA GLY A 148 -22.73 9.08 -11.55
C GLY A 148 -23.53 7.79 -11.40
N GLY A 149 -24.85 7.87 -11.60
CA GLY A 149 -25.73 6.71 -11.67
C GLY A 149 -25.71 6.00 -13.03
N ALA A 150 -26.64 5.07 -13.21
CA ALA A 150 -26.78 4.32 -14.47
C ALA A 150 -27.01 5.23 -15.70
N ALA A 151 -27.81 6.28 -15.54
CA ALA A 151 -28.08 7.26 -16.62
C ALA A 151 -26.83 8.05 -17.04
N SER A 152 -25.87 8.22 -16.13
CA SER A 152 -24.58 8.87 -16.40
C SER A 152 -23.51 7.86 -16.82
N GLY A 153 -23.88 6.60 -17.11
CA GLY A 153 -22.93 5.55 -17.50
C GLY A 153 -21.90 5.20 -16.41
N GLY A 154 -22.22 5.43 -15.13
CA GLY A 154 -21.34 5.09 -14.01
C GLY A 154 -20.08 5.96 -13.89
N SER A 155 -20.13 7.24 -14.28
CA SER A 155 -19.03 8.19 -14.06
C SER A 155 -18.66 8.27 -12.57
N PHE A 156 -17.39 8.39 -12.21
CA PHE A 156 -17.03 8.63 -10.81
C PHE A 156 -15.71 9.37 -10.71
N ALA A 157 -15.52 10.05 -9.59
CA ALA A 157 -14.27 10.67 -9.24
C ALA A 157 -14.03 10.62 -7.73
N TRP A 158 -12.77 10.57 -7.36
CA TRP A 158 -12.34 10.75 -5.98
C TRP A 158 -10.99 11.42 -5.90
N GLU A 159 -10.72 11.99 -4.74
CA GLU A 159 -9.41 12.44 -4.32
C GLU A 159 -8.86 11.46 -3.28
N ARG A 160 -7.59 11.11 -3.36
CA ARG A 160 -6.93 10.27 -2.35
C ARG A 160 -5.50 10.70 -2.05
N SER A 161 -4.98 10.37 -0.88
CA SER A 161 -3.54 10.52 -0.62
C SER A 161 -2.70 9.52 -1.42
N THR A 162 -1.41 9.82 -1.53
CA THR A 162 -0.42 9.00 -2.23
C THR A 162 0.67 8.55 -1.28
N ALA A 163 1.48 7.58 -1.71
CA ALA A 163 2.70 7.24 -1.00
C ALA A 163 3.56 8.50 -0.83
N VAL A 164 4.23 8.63 0.31
CA VAL A 164 5.23 9.67 0.48
C VAL A 164 6.35 9.36 -0.51
N PRO A 165 6.65 10.24 -1.48
CA PRO A 165 7.77 10.02 -2.37
C PRO A 165 9.03 9.92 -1.49
N GLU A 166 9.80 8.83 -1.62
CA GLU A 166 11.03 8.70 -0.85
C GLU A 166 11.86 9.98 -1.06
N PRO A 167 12.30 10.66 0.02
CA PRO A 167 13.33 11.68 -0.15
C PRO A 167 14.54 10.92 -0.65
N ALA A 168 14.91 11.10 -1.93
CA ALA A 168 15.98 10.38 -2.61
C ALA A 168 17.08 9.92 -1.64
N ALA A 169 16.99 8.66 -1.18
CA ALA A 169 17.92 8.10 -0.20
C ALA A 169 19.37 8.05 -0.77
N GLY A 170 19.55 8.43 -2.03
CA GLY A 170 20.83 8.67 -2.67
C GLY A 170 21.57 9.96 -2.29
N LEU A 171 20.96 10.94 -1.57
CA LEU A 171 21.68 12.18 -1.24
C LEU A 171 22.37 12.19 0.15
N LEU A 172 21.99 11.30 1.07
CA LEU A 172 22.60 11.26 2.41
C LEU A 172 23.77 10.27 2.54
N ALA A 173 24.02 9.42 1.54
CA ALA A 173 25.25 8.62 1.48
C ALA A 173 26.50 9.44 1.06
N GLY A 174 26.32 10.64 0.52
CA GLY A 174 27.40 11.48 0.01
C GLY A 174 28.10 12.40 1.03
N ALA A 175 27.50 12.65 2.20
CA ALA A 175 28.04 13.61 3.16
C ALA A 175 28.96 13.00 4.25
N ALA A 176 28.98 11.67 4.40
CA ALA A 176 29.76 11.00 5.46
C ALA A 176 31.19 10.58 5.04
N LEU A 177 31.55 10.64 3.74
CA LEU A 177 32.89 10.25 3.26
C LEU A 177 33.86 11.42 3.01
N LEU A 178 33.43 12.68 3.17
CA LEU A 178 34.33 13.84 3.00
C LEU A 178 34.88 14.45 4.31
N ALA A 179 34.60 13.85 5.48
CA ALA A 179 35.18 14.30 6.75
C ALA A 179 36.46 13.54 7.17
N VAL A 180 36.79 12.42 6.50
CA VAL A 180 38.00 11.63 6.82
C VAL A 180 39.19 11.96 5.90
N ALA A 181 38.97 12.61 4.75
CA ALA A 181 40.03 12.87 3.77
C ALA A 181 40.90 14.12 4.03
N LEU A 182 40.52 15.03 4.94
CA LEU A 182 41.29 16.26 5.18
C LEU A 182 42.17 16.25 6.45
N ARG A 183 42.29 15.13 7.17
CA ARG A 183 43.17 15.05 8.36
C ARG A 183 44.58 14.52 8.11
N ARG A 184 45.00 14.34 6.85
CA ARG A 184 46.39 14.00 6.49
C ARG A 184 47.00 15.01 5.53
N ARG A 185 47.16 16.26 5.96
CA ARG A 185 48.20 17.13 5.43
C ARG A 185 48.65 18.14 6.48
N GLY A 186 49.47 17.66 7.39
CA GLY A 186 50.22 18.48 8.33
C GLY A 186 51.41 17.68 8.84
N SER A 187 52.55 17.79 8.16
CA SER A 187 53.92 17.71 8.73
C SER A 187 54.96 17.60 7.62
N ARG A 188 55.59 18.73 7.26
CA ARG A 188 57.04 18.96 7.23
C ARG A 188 57.32 20.38 6.78
#